data_AF-A0A1W1WVE8-F1
#
_entry.id   AF-A0A1W1WVE8-F1
#
_cell.length_a   1.000
_cell.length_b   1.000
_cell.length_c   1.000
_cell.angle_alpha   90.00
_cell.angle_beta   90.00
_cell.angle_gamma   90.00
#
_symmetry.space_group_name_H-M   'P 1'
#
loop_
_entity.id
_entity.type
_entity.pdbx_description
1 polymer ?
#
loop_
_entity_poly.entity_id
_entity_poly.type
_entity_poly.pdbx_seq_one_letter_code
_entity_poly.pdbx_strand_id
1 'polypeptide(L)'
;MIRIIFLTLLIFFSGCNLKSPAPYVTIKNVAVGKDINITKADRRLIRRFREYWQYRINGDYEHSYLYELPYQKYLIQLEKYKMEHGGKYKAKKIVLRNIRYDGGCAIIDRIVVIDDKNFTKKDKWCFIKDNWYHKFYQSIVPPKTIEEAQYQ
;
A
#
# COMPACT_ATOMS: atom_id res chain seq x y z
N MET A 1 39.21 53.06 -20.92
CA MET A 1 40.03 51.83 -20.82
C MET A 1 39.26 50.78 -20.06
N ILE A 2 39.36 49.53 -20.53
CA ILE A 2 38.49 48.37 -20.28
C ILE A 2 39.12 47.40 -19.25
N ARG A 3 38.26 46.66 -18.52
CA ARG A 3 38.47 45.44 -17.67
C ARG A 3 39.04 45.73 -16.26
N ILE A 4 38.55 45.12 -15.18
CA ILE A 4 38.53 43.68 -14.89
C ILE A 4 37.34 43.29 -13.99
N ILE A 5 36.56 42.33 -14.50
CA ILE A 5 35.86 41.21 -13.88
C ILE A 5 36.00 41.08 -12.35
N PHE A 6 34.89 41.15 -11.61
CA PHE A 6 34.70 40.32 -10.42
C PHE A 6 33.28 39.76 -10.40
N LEU A 7 33.22 38.50 -10.82
CA LEU A 7 32.07 37.62 -10.77
C LEU A 7 32.04 37.00 -9.36
N THR A 8 31.18 37.51 -8.47
CA THR A 8 30.82 36.78 -7.25
C THR A 8 29.37 36.36 -7.34
N LEU A 9 29.24 35.11 -7.77
CA LEU A 9 28.06 34.26 -7.73
C LEU A 9 27.62 34.10 -6.27
N LEU A 10 26.70 34.93 -5.78
CA LEU A 10 25.98 34.64 -4.54
C LEU A 10 24.79 33.76 -4.90
N ILE A 11 25.05 32.48 -4.74
CA ILE A 11 24.13 31.36 -4.85
C ILE A 11 22.83 31.73 -4.13
N PHE A 12 21.76 31.87 -4.91
CA PHE A 12 20.40 31.76 -4.41
C PHE A 12 20.30 30.39 -3.73
N PHE A 13 20.42 30.36 -2.40
CA PHE A 13 19.81 29.30 -1.63
C PHE A 13 18.31 29.51 -1.75
N SER A 14 17.78 29.02 -2.88
CA SER A 14 16.43 28.50 -2.97
C SER A 14 16.28 27.54 -1.80
N GLY A 15 15.81 28.06 -0.68
CA GLY A 15 15.09 27.29 0.30
C GLY A 15 13.86 26.73 -0.39
N CYS A 16 14.06 25.73 -1.25
CA CYS A 16 13.09 24.68 -1.43
C CYS A 16 12.88 24.13 -0.03
N ASN A 17 11.93 24.72 0.69
CA ASN A 17 11.06 23.96 1.55
C ASN A 17 10.48 22.87 0.65
N LEU A 18 11.23 21.76 0.53
CA LEU A 18 10.67 20.47 0.21
C LEU A 18 9.49 20.36 1.17
N LYS A 19 8.29 20.48 0.62
CA LYS A 19 7.09 19.99 1.29
C LYS A 19 7.32 18.50 1.50
N SER A 20 7.92 18.17 2.63
CA SER A 20 7.86 16.85 3.23
C SER A 20 6.56 16.79 4.04
N PRO A 21 5.85 15.66 4.09
CA PRO A 21 5.88 14.46 3.27
C PRO A 21 4.67 14.42 2.31
N ALA A 22 4.56 13.36 1.50
CA ALA A 22 3.32 13.01 0.81
C ALA A 22 2.12 13.19 1.77
N PRO A 23 1.02 13.82 1.31
CA PRO A 23 -0.09 14.15 2.17
C PRO A 23 -0.52 12.88 2.88
N TYR A 24 -0.47 12.86 4.22
CA TYR A 24 -0.96 11.74 5.00
C TYR A 24 -2.36 11.43 4.49
N VAL A 25 -2.49 10.30 3.79
CA VAL A 25 -3.78 9.86 3.29
C VAL A 25 -4.66 9.73 4.51
N THR A 26 -5.72 10.53 4.60
CA THR A 26 -6.66 10.40 5.71
C THR A 26 -7.37 9.06 5.54
N ILE A 27 -6.89 8.03 6.24
CA ILE A 27 -7.35 6.64 6.06
C ILE A 27 -8.73 6.47 6.70
N LYS A 28 -9.79 6.70 5.90
CA LYS A 28 -11.19 6.53 6.32
C LYS A 28 -11.73 5.12 6.03
N ASN A 29 -11.17 4.41 5.04
CA ASN A 29 -11.77 3.18 4.51
C ASN A 29 -11.05 1.90 4.96
N VAL A 30 -9.93 2.01 5.70
CA VAL A 30 -9.24 0.85 6.29
C VAL A 30 -9.25 0.98 7.80
N ALA A 31 -9.90 0.03 8.45
CA ALA A 31 -10.06 -0.05 9.90
C ALA A 31 -9.33 -1.26 10.47
N VAL A 32 -9.08 -1.20 11.78
CA VAL A 32 -8.57 -2.32 12.57
C VAL A 32 -9.71 -2.78 13.49
N GLY A 33 -9.97 -4.09 13.52
CA GLY A 33 -10.99 -4.69 14.37
C GLY A 33 -10.74 -4.38 15.84
N LYS A 34 -11.80 -4.26 16.64
CA LYS A 34 -11.67 -3.99 18.09
C LYS A 34 -11.14 -5.20 18.87
N ASP A 35 -11.26 -6.36 18.26
CA ASP A 35 -10.92 -7.69 18.74
C ASP A 35 -9.43 -8.05 18.57
N ILE A 36 -8.66 -7.25 17.82
CA ILE A 36 -7.24 -7.52 17.65
C ILE A 36 -6.39 -6.92 18.78
N ASN A 37 -5.53 -7.75 19.37
CA ASN A 37 -4.50 -7.28 20.28
C ASN A 37 -3.31 -6.73 19.48
N ILE A 38 -3.15 -5.40 19.44
CA ILE A 38 -2.11 -4.72 18.67
C ILE A 38 -0.85 -4.53 19.52
N THR A 39 0.23 -5.19 19.14
CA THR A 39 1.55 -5.01 19.73
C THR A 39 2.30 -3.82 19.12
N LYS A 40 3.43 -3.43 19.73
CA LYS A 40 4.33 -2.41 19.15
C LYS A 40 4.88 -2.85 17.78
N ALA A 41 5.14 -4.15 17.61
CA ALA A 41 5.64 -4.71 16.35
C ALA A 41 4.60 -4.59 15.22
N ASP A 42 3.31 -4.72 15.55
CA ASP A 42 2.21 -4.64 14.58
C ASP A 42 2.03 -3.23 14.00
N ARG A 43 2.39 -2.17 14.73
CA ARG A 43 2.10 -0.78 14.30
C ARG A 43 2.67 -0.45 12.93
N ARG A 44 3.89 -0.92 12.63
CA ARG A 44 4.52 -0.66 11.32
C ARG A 44 3.83 -1.44 10.21
N LEU A 45 3.48 -2.70 10.46
CA LEU A 45 2.72 -3.54 9.53
C LEU A 45 1.33 -2.95 9.26
N ILE A 46 0.58 -2.63 10.32
CA ILE A 46 -0.78 -2.05 10.24
C ILE A 46 -0.76 -0.74 9.45
N ARG A 47 0.24 0.12 9.66
CA ARG A 47 0.38 1.35 8.88
C ARG A 47 0.55 1.05 7.39
N ARG A 48 1.47 0.14 7.03
CA ARG A 48 1.69 -0.27 5.63
C ARG A 48 0.47 -0.91 5.01
N PHE A 49 -0.20 -1.79 5.75
CA PHE A 49 -1.45 -2.42 5.35
C PHE A 49 -2.54 -1.39 5.04
N ARG A 50 -2.71 -0.40 5.92
CA ARG A 50 -3.69 0.69 5.75
C ARG A 50 -3.40 1.55 4.53
N GLU A 51 -2.15 1.97 4.36
CA GLU A 51 -1.69 2.76 3.21
C GLU A 51 -1.98 2.01 1.90
N TYR A 52 -1.49 0.76 1.77
CA TYR A 52 -1.68 -0.07 0.58
C TYR A 52 -3.15 -0.25 0.18
N TRP A 53 -4.00 -0.70 1.12
CA TRP A 53 -5.41 -0.95 0.79
C TRP A 53 -6.20 0.33 0.52
N GLN A 54 -5.81 1.45 1.14
CA GLN A 54 -6.42 2.74 0.84
C GLN A 54 -6.09 3.20 -0.58
N TYR A 55 -4.84 3.05 -1.04
CA TYR A 55 -4.48 3.32 -2.42
C TYR A 55 -5.26 2.43 -3.40
N ARG A 56 -5.41 1.14 -3.07
CA ARG A 56 -6.19 0.20 -3.88
C ARG A 56 -7.66 0.59 -3.99
N ILE A 57 -8.32 0.92 -2.88
CA ILE A 57 -9.72 1.41 -2.88
C ILE A 57 -9.86 2.68 -3.71
N ASN A 58 -8.88 3.58 -3.63
CA ASN A 58 -8.90 4.83 -4.38
C ASN A 58 -8.55 4.67 -5.87
N GLY A 59 -8.12 3.47 -6.29
CA GLY A 59 -7.63 3.23 -7.65
C GLY A 59 -6.26 3.82 -7.95
N ASP A 60 -5.48 4.15 -6.91
CA ASP A 60 -4.11 4.67 -7.01
C ASP A 60 -3.10 3.51 -7.04
N TYR A 61 -3.01 2.86 -8.19
CA TYR A 61 -2.18 1.68 -8.38
C TYR A 61 -0.69 2.00 -8.45
N GLU A 62 -0.32 3.24 -8.72
CA GLU A 62 1.07 3.69 -8.70
C GLU A 62 1.64 3.65 -7.29
N HIS A 63 0.90 4.18 -6.31
CA HIS A 63 1.34 4.12 -4.92
C HIS A 63 1.16 2.73 -4.32
N SER A 64 0.08 2.00 -4.62
CA SER A 64 -0.09 0.65 -4.08
C SER A 64 1.00 -0.31 -4.56
N TYR A 65 1.50 -0.13 -5.78
CA TYR A 65 2.60 -0.91 -6.34
C TYR A 65 3.89 -0.82 -5.50
N LEU A 66 4.17 0.32 -4.88
CA LEU A 66 5.37 0.52 -4.04
C LEU A 66 5.39 -0.36 -2.77
N TYR A 67 4.24 -0.91 -2.40
CA TYR A 67 4.10 -1.82 -1.26
C TYR A 67 4.18 -3.29 -1.67
N GLU A 68 4.17 -3.60 -2.97
CA GLU A 68 4.31 -4.98 -3.45
C GLU A 68 5.75 -5.46 -3.25
N LEU A 69 5.92 -6.77 -3.11
CA LEU A 69 7.22 -7.39 -2.91
C LEU A 69 8.13 -7.16 -4.15
N PRO A 70 9.29 -6.48 -4.01
CA PRO A 70 10.09 -6.02 -5.15
C PRO A 70 10.57 -7.10 -6.13
N TYR A 71 10.67 -8.35 -5.66
CA TYR A 71 11.18 -9.49 -6.44
C TYR A 71 10.07 -10.42 -6.95
N GLN A 72 8.80 -9.99 -6.93
CA GLN A 72 7.74 -10.76 -7.58
C GLN A 72 7.92 -10.72 -9.10
N LYS A 73 8.39 -11.84 -9.66
CA LYS A 73 8.76 -12.02 -11.09
C LYS A 73 7.69 -11.58 -12.11
N TYR A 74 6.44 -11.40 -11.71
CA TYR A 74 5.34 -10.98 -12.59
C TYR A 74 4.98 -9.49 -12.48
N LEU A 75 5.44 -8.78 -11.45
CA LEU A 75 5.18 -7.36 -11.21
C LEU A 75 6.39 -6.48 -11.52
N ILE A 76 7.20 -6.86 -12.51
CA ILE A 76 8.43 -6.12 -12.87
C ILE A 76 8.11 -4.72 -13.44
N GLN A 77 6.87 -4.49 -13.90
CA GLN A 77 6.46 -3.25 -14.53
C GLN A 77 5.13 -2.75 -13.97
N LEU A 78 5.08 -1.47 -13.61
CA LEU A 78 3.88 -0.79 -13.12
C LEU A 78 2.70 -0.93 -14.10
N GLU A 79 2.95 -0.85 -15.40
CA GLU A 79 1.88 -0.99 -16.41
C GLU A 79 1.25 -2.38 -16.40
N LYS A 80 2.06 -3.44 -16.26
CA LYS A 80 1.52 -4.80 -16.10
C LYS A 80 0.73 -4.96 -14.80
N TYR A 81 1.21 -4.37 -13.70
CA TYR A 81 0.47 -4.32 -12.44
C TYR A 81 -0.90 -3.63 -12.60
N LYS A 82 -0.93 -2.47 -13.28
CA LYS A 82 -2.17 -1.75 -13.61
C LYS A 82 -3.07 -2.55 -14.55
N MET A 83 -2.55 -3.33 -15.48
CA MET A 83 -3.39 -4.17 -16.35
C MET A 83 -4.03 -5.33 -15.58
N GLU A 84 -3.26 -6.03 -14.74
CA GLU A 84 -3.72 -7.22 -14.02
C GLU A 84 -4.64 -6.86 -12.84
N HIS A 85 -4.33 -5.77 -12.13
CA HIS A 85 -5.00 -5.37 -10.89
C HIS A 85 -5.79 -4.07 -11.00
N GLY A 86 -5.54 -3.27 -12.04
CA GLY A 86 -6.35 -2.11 -12.38
C GLY A 86 -7.74 -2.51 -12.86
N GLY A 87 -8.63 -1.52 -12.86
CA GLY A 87 -10.07 -1.76 -12.83
C GLY A 87 -10.56 -1.68 -11.39
N LYS A 88 -10.83 -0.44 -10.96
CA LYS A 88 -11.21 0.03 -9.62
C LYS A 88 -11.63 -1.10 -8.67
N TYR A 89 -10.74 -1.46 -7.75
CA TYR A 89 -11.08 -2.30 -6.60
C TYR A 89 -12.36 -1.77 -5.94
N LYS A 90 -13.41 -2.60 -5.89
CA LYS A 90 -14.77 -2.15 -5.53
C LYS A 90 -15.04 -2.11 -4.02
N ALA A 91 -14.07 -2.49 -3.20
CA ALA A 91 -14.27 -2.48 -1.76
C ALA A 91 -14.53 -1.05 -1.25
N LYS A 92 -15.60 -0.87 -0.48
CA LYS A 92 -15.88 0.36 0.25
C LYS A 92 -15.03 0.46 1.52
N LYS A 93 -14.72 -0.70 2.12
CA LYS A 93 -13.99 -0.77 3.39
C LYS A 93 -13.18 -2.06 3.49
N ILE A 94 -12.01 -1.97 4.13
CA ILE A 94 -11.25 -3.11 4.62
C ILE A 94 -11.19 -3.06 6.15
N VAL A 95 -11.42 -4.20 6.80
CA VAL A 95 -11.24 -4.35 8.24
C VAL A 95 -10.23 -5.44 8.52
N LEU A 96 -9.10 -5.07 9.13
CA LEU A 96 -8.12 -6.02 9.62
C LEU A 96 -8.70 -6.74 10.85
N ARG A 97 -8.72 -8.08 10.85
CA ARG A 97 -9.27 -8.90 11.95
C ARG A 97 -8.21 -9.60 12.77
N ASN A 98 -7.21 -10.17 12.11
CA ASN A 98 -6.20 -10.98 12.78
C ASN A 98 -4.86 -10.85 12.10
N ILE A 99 -3.78 -11.01 12.86
CA ILE A 99 -2.40 -11.05 12.37
C ILE A 99 -1.76 -12.30 12.95
N ARG A 100 -1.24 -13.17 12.09
CA ARG A 100 -0.45 -14.34 12.47
C ARG A 100 0.92 -14.27 11.83
N TYR A 101 1.97 -14.51 12.60
CA TYR A 101 3.34 -14.46 12.11
C TYR A 101 3.85 -15.85 11.73
N ASP A 102 4.51 -15.94 10.58
CA ASP A 102 5.10 -17.17 10.05
C ASP A 102 6.37 -16.82 9.24
N GLY A 103 7.54 -17.22 9.74
CA GLY A 103 8.81 -17.15 9.01
C GLY A 103 9.15 -15.79 8.40
N GLY A 104 9.18 -14.71 9.19
CA GLY A 104 9.48 -13.35 8.71
C GLY A 104 8.35 -12.72 7.89
N CYS A 105 7.21 -13.41 7.76
CA CYS A 105 6.00 -12.89 7.15
C CYS A 105 4.85 -12.83 8.18
N ALA A 106 3.83 -12.06 7.85
CA ALA A 106 2.56 -11.96 8.54
C ALA A 106 1.43 -12.36 7.60
N ILE A 107 0.56 -13.24 8.08
CA ILE A 107 -0.71 -13.59 7.45
C ILE A 107 -1.80 -12.79 8.13
N ILE A 108 -2.46 -11.94 7.36
CA ILE A 108 -3.51 -11.05 7.84
C ILE A 108 -4.85 -11.58 7.36
N ASP A 109 -5.74 -11.88 8.29
CA ASP A 109 -7.15 -12.10 7.98
C ASP A 109 -7.84 -10.72 7.94
N ARG A 110 -8.56 -10.43 6.85
CA ARG A 110 -9.29 -9.18 6.66
C ARG A 110 -10.70 -9.43 6.18
N ILE A 111 -11.60 -8.50 6.51
CA ILE A 111 -12.92 -8.39 5.90
C ILE A 111 -12.85 -7.34 4.80
N VAL A 112 -13.20 -7.74 3.59
CA VAL A 112 -13.44 -6.87 2.45
C VAL A 112 -14.93 -6.57 2.40
N VAL A 113 -15.31 -5.30 2.48
CA VAL A 113 -16.70 -4.87 2.35
C VAL A 113 -16.90 -4.35 0.94
N ILE A 114 -17.70 -5.07 0.14
CA ILE A 114 -18.13 -4.64 -1.19
C ILE A 114 -19.63 -4.46 -1.10
N ASP A 115 -20.09 -3.25 -1.42
CA ASP A 115 -21.45 -2.81 -1.14
C ASP A 115 -21.83 -3.04 0.33
N ASP A 116 -22.73 -3.97 0.60
CA ASP A 116 -23.18 -4.32 1.95
C ASP A 116 -22.81 -5.76 2.34
N LYS A 117 -21.94 -6.41 1.55
CA LYS A 117 -21.49 -7.78 1.76
C LYS A 117 -20.07 -7.81 2.31
N ASN A 118 -19.87 -8.70 3.27
CA ASN A 118 -18.58 -8.94 3.93
C ASN A 118 -17.93 -10.20 3.36
N PHE A 119 -16.69 -10.08 2.91
CA PHE A 119 -15.89 -11.21 2.39
C PHE A 119 -14.62 -11.36 3.21
N THR A 120 -14.45 -12.52 3.84
CA THR A 120 -13.21 -12.84 4.56
C THR A 120 -12.13 -13.24 3.55
N LYS A 121 -11.02 -12.52 3.55
CA LYS A 121 -9.87 -12.77 2.67
C LYS A 121 -8.58 -12.74 3.49
N LYS A 122 -7.53 -13.39 2.96
CA LYS A 122 -6.20 -13.43 3.58
C LYS A 122 -5.21 -12.61 2.76
N ASP A 123 -4.33 -11.91 3.44
CA ASP A 123 -3.14 -11.29 2.84
C ASP A 123 -1.89 -11.90 3.45
N LYS A 124 -0.82 -11.91 2.66
CA LYS A 124 0.52 -12.18 3.16
C LYS A 124 1.36 -10.93 3.01
N TRP A 125 2.06 -10.59 4.07
CA TRP A 125 3.00 -9.48 4.15
C TRP A 125 4.35 -10.04 4.59
N CYS A 126 5.45 -9.62 4.00
CA CYS A 126 6.77 -10.11 4.36
C CYS A 126 7.68 -8.95 4.76
N PHE A 127 8.45 -9.17 5.82
CA PHE A 127 9.39 -8.20 6.35
C PHE A 127 10.74 -8.37 5.67
N ILE A 128 11.18 -7.33 4.96
CA ILE A 128 12.45 -7.32 4.22
C ILE A 128 13.11 -5.96 4.45
N LYS A 129 14.38 -5.95 4.89
CA LYS A 129 15.19 -4.73 5.05
C LYS A 129 14.41 -3.59 5.73
N ASP A 130 13.91 -3.87 6.93
CA ASP A 130 13.17 -2.94 7.80
C ASP A 130 11.78 -2.47 7.33
N ASN A 131 11.26 -3.07 6.26
CA ASN A 131 9.98 -2.68 5.68
C ASN A 131 9.07 -3.89 5.43
N TRP A 132 7.76 -3.64 5.44
CA TRP A 132 6.74 -4.64 5.15
C TRP A 132 6.25 -4.48 3.72
N TYR A 133 6.23 -5.59 2.98
CA TYR A 133 5.76 -5.64 1.61
C TYR A 133 4.63 -6.65 1.49
N HIS A 134 3.58 -6.29 0.75
CA HIS A 134 2.52 -7.19 0.36
C HIS A 134 3.08 -8.25 -0.61
N LYS A 135 2.82 -9.53 -0.31
CA LYS A 135 3.18 -10.65 -1.16
C LYS A 135 1.90 -11.20 -1.79
N PHE A 136 1.68 -10.83 -3.04
CA PHE A 136 0.63 -11.40 -3.86
C PHE A 136 0.72 -12.95 -3.95
N TYR A 137 -0.40 -13.64 -3.75
CA TYR A 137 -0.54 -15.04 -4.13
C TYR A 137 -1.05 -15.09 -5.56
N GLN A 138 -0.33 -15.76 -6.46
CA GLN A 138 -0.67 -15.84 -7.90
C GLN A 138 -2.09 -16.33 -8.20
N SER A 139 -2.82 -16.87 -7.24
CA SER A 139 -4.15 -17.46 -7.42
C SER A 139 -5.34 -16.59 -7.00
N ILE A 140 -5.16 -15.37 -6.48
CA ILE A 140 -6.28 -14.57 -5.97
C ILE A 140 -6.21 -13.14 -6.52
N VAL A 141 -6.68 -12.95 -7.76
CA VAL A 141 -7.02 -11.61 -8.26
C VAL A 141 -8.02 -11.00 -7.27
N PRO A 142 -7.82 -9.77 -6.77
CA PRO A 142 -8.75 -9.16 -5.84
C PRO A 142 -10.13 -9.10 -6.51
N PRO A 143 -11.21 -9.55 -5.85
CA PRO A 143 -12.49 -9.64 -6.50
C PRO A 143 -12.97 -8.24 -6.89
N LYS A 144 -13.33 -8.11 -8.16
CA LYS A 144 -13.85 -6.91 -8.81
C LYS A 144 -15.38 -6.88 -8.73
N THR A 145 -16.02 -8.02 -8.52
CA THR A 145 -17.47 -8.16 -8.34
C THR A 145 -17.80 -9.04 -7.14
N ILE A 146 -19.08 -9.12 -6.77
CA ILE A 146 -19.57 -10.02 -5.72
C ILE A 146 -19.36 -11.48 -6.15
N GLU A 147 -19.64 -11.80 -7.41
CA GLU A 147 -19.49 -13.15 -7.97
C GLU A 147 -18.03 -13.60 -7.85
N GLU A 148 -17.08 -12.80 -8.31
CA GLU A 148 -15.65 -13.09 -8.17
C GLU A 148 -15.22 -13.30 -6.70
N ALA A 149 -15.82 -12.54 -5.78
CA ALA A 149 -15.53 -12.66 -4.36
C ALA A 149 -16.02 -13.97 -3.75
N GLN A 150 -17.12 -14.52 -4.26
CA GLN A 150 -17.74 -15.76 -3.81
C GLN A 150 -17.05 -17.02 -4.36
N TYR A 151 -16.42 -16.95 -5.54
CA TYR A 151 -15.71 -18.09 -6.16
C TYR A 151 -14.26 -18.29 -5.69
N GLN A 152 -13.75 -17.41 -4.81
CA GLN A 152 -12.37 -17.40 -4.30
C GLN A 152 -12.32 -17.61 -2.79
#